data_AF-A0A1J4SUG0-F1
#
_entry.id   AF-A0A1J4SUG0-F1
#
_cell.length_a   1.000
_cell.length_b   1.000
_cell.length_c   1.000
_cell.angle_alpha   90.00
_cell.angle_beta   90.00
_cell.angle_gamma   90.00
#
_symmetry.space_group_name_H-M   'P 1'
#
loop_
_entity.id
_entity.type
_entity.pdbx_description
1 polymer ?
#
loop_
_entity_poly.entity_id
_entity_poly.type
_entity_poly.pdbx_seq_one_letter_code
_entity_poly.pdbx_strand_id
1 'polypeptide(L)'
;MECHDRQPYDIVRDILKVIEELNTLKDVDAILDKVLAEARDMTAADAGSIYLVESGTLRFSYVHNDTLFRGPDASKHLYTDFTVPIDESSIVGYAAMSGETLAIPDVYELSGAEPYSFNKSFDEETGYRTRSMLTIPLKTFQGRIVGVMQLINAKDCDGTVRPFTDYHIHYAPLFANSASVTIERGIMTRDTMLRMMKMAEMRDPKETGAHVQRVGAYSAEIYQQWARNKGYDEFVIRRKKDMLRLAAMLHDVGKVGISDVILKKPGRFEPHEAAVMKWHSVYGAALFANTTSELDMLCREVAQGHHERWDGNGYPGRLPDDLSQVRELCTECIVGENIPISARITALADVYDALISPRVYKPAWPEDKVVEEIVNNRGTQFDPDVVDAFMQIQDTIRAIRHKYQG
;
A
#
# COMPACT_ATOMS: atom_id res chain seq x y z
N MET A 1 23.12 35.03 14.23
CA MET A 1 21.69 35.18 13.89
C MET A 1 21.17 33.77 13.80
N GLU A 2 20.66 33.25 14.93
CA GLU A 2 20.30 31.84 15.06
C GLU A 2 19.12 31.54 14.14
N CYS A 3 19.26 30.50 13.33
CA CYS A 3 18.38 30.23 12.20
C CYS A 3 17.02 29.65 12.61
N HIS A 4 16.77 29.39 13.90
CA HIS A 4 15.54 28.76 14.37
C HIS A 4 15.13 29.22 15.78
N ASP A 5 15.04 30.52 16.01
CA ASP A 5 14.31 31.05 17.16
C ASP A 5 12.80 31.13 16.82
N ARG A 6 12.23 29.99 16.39
CA ARG A 6 10.78 29.89 16.17
C ARG A 6 10.12 29.91 17.54
N GLN A 7 9.16 30.81 17.72
CA GLN A 7 8.38 30.86 18.97
C GLN A 7 7.68 29.50 19.19
N PRO A 8 7.66 28.95 20.41
CA PRO A 8 6.99 27.68 20.72
C PRO A 8 5.55 27.59 20.20
N TYR A 9 4.85 28.72 20.16
CA TYR A 9 3.49 28.82 19.60
C TYR A 9 3.43 28.49 18.10
N ASP A 10 4.35 29.03 17.30
CA ASP A 10 4.36 28.81 15.85
C ASP A 10 4.63 27.35 15.52
N ILE A 11 5.52 26.70 16.28
CA ILE A 11 5.86 25.29 16.11
C ILE A 11 4.65 24.40 16.40
N VAL A 12 3.98 24.62 17.54
CA VAL A 12 2.80 23.83 17.89
C VAL A 12 1.68 24.05 16.88
N ARG A 13 1.49 25.28 16.39
CA ARG A 13 0.53 25.58 15.31
C ARG A 13 0.87 24.81 14.03
N ASP A 14 2.14 24.80 13.62
CA ASP A 14 2.60 24.09 12.42
C ASP A 14 2.38 22.57 12.58
N ILE A 15 2.74 22.00 13.74
CA ILE A 15 2.47 20.59 14.08
C ILE A 15 0.97 20.28 13.98
N LEU A 16 0.11 21.11 14.56
CA LEU A 16 -1.35 20.91 14.50
C LEU A 16 -1.89 20.93 13.07
N LYS A 17 -1.39 21.86 12.24
CA LYS A 17 -1.77 21.95 10.83
C LYS A 17 -1.36 20.68 10.07
N VAL A 18 -0.14 20.21 10.28
CA VAL A 18 0.33 18.96 9.65
C VAL A 18 -0.51 17.77 10.11
N ILE A 19 -0.86 17.69 11.41
CA ILE A 19 -1.74 16.62 11.93
C ILE A 19 -3.12 16.65 11.27
N GLU A 20 -3.69 17.83 11.04
CA GLU A 20 -4.96 17.99 10.33
C GLU A 20 -4.86 17.49 8.88
N GLU A 21 -3.79 17.84 8.18
CA GLU A 21 -3.50 17.33 6.83
C GLU A 21 -3.33 15.80 6.83
N LEU A 22 -2.59 15.25 7.80
CA LEU A 22 -2.39 13.81 7.96
C LEU A 22 -3.71 13.07 8.19
N ASN A 23 -4.66 13.66 8.91
CA ASN A 23 -5.97 13.03 9.15
C ASN A 23 -6.79 12.85 7.87
N THR A 24 -6.53 13.64 6.83
CA THR A 24 -7.15 13.48 5.51
C THR A 24 -6.57 12.31 4.73
N LEU A 25 -5.34 11.89 5.06
CA LEU A 25 -4.69 10.74 4.45
C LEU A 25 -5.25 9.44 5.06
N LYS A 26 -5.49 8.46 4.19
CA LYS A 26 -6.07 7.17 4.57
C LYS A 26 -5.18 5.98 4.22
N ASP A 27 -4.24 6.19 3.32
CA ASP A 27 -3.24 5.21 2.92
C ASP A 27 -2.05 5.25 3.88
N VAL A 28 -1.68 4.10 4.44
CA VAL A 28 -0.58 3.97 5.42
C VAL A 28 0.72 4.48 4.84
N ASP A 29 0.97 4.14 3.58
CA ASP A 29 2.17 4.46 2.84
C ASP A 29 2.31 5.98 2.66
N ALA A 30 1.24 6.67 2.24
CA ALA A 30 1.17 8.14 2.17
C ALA A 30 1.29 8.83 3.55
N ILE A 31 0.68 8.25 4.60
CA ILE A 31 0.79 8.77 5.96
C ILE A 31 2.25 8.73 6.40
N LEU A 32 2.92 7.57 6.26
CA LEU A 32 4.31 7.38 6.67
C LEU A 32 5.27 8.29 5.90
N ASP A 33 5.05 8.43 4.58
CA ASP A 33 5.85 9.31 3.73
C ASP A 33 5.75 10.77 4.17
N LYS A 34 4.53 11.27 4.39
CA LYS A 34 4.30 12.66 4.85
C LYS A 34 4.82 12.88 6.26
N VAL A 35 4.61 11.93 7.17
CA VAL A 35 5.10 12.00 8.55
C VAL A 35 6.63 12.06 8.58
N LEU A 36 7.30 11.25 7.76
CA LEU A 36 8.76 11.28 7.67
C LEU A 36 9.27 12.60 7.09
N ALA A 37 8.66 13.09 6.01
CA ALA A 37 9.04 14.36 5.39
C ALA A 37 8.96 15.53 6.39
N GLU A 38 7.82 15.64 7.08
CA GLU A 38 7.57 16.74 8.03
C GLU A 38 8.46 16.64 9.27
N ALA A 39 8.73 15.43 9.76
CA ALA A 39 9.68 15.22 10.86
C ALA A 39 11.11 15.64 10.47
N ARG A 40 11.53 15.34 9.23
CA ARG A 40 12.83 15.75 8.70
C ARG A 40 12.92 17.26 8.53
N ASP A 41 11.88 17.89 7.96
CA ASP A 41 11.84 19.33 7.75
C ASP A 41 11.87 20.10 9.07
N MET A 42 11.11 19.65 10.07
CA MET A 42 11.08 20.24 11.41
C MET A 42 12.43 20.16 12.13
N THR A 43 13.24 19.14 11.85
CA THR A 43 14.52 18.88 12.53
C THR A 43 15.75 19.21 11.68
N ALA A 44 15.53 19.68 10.44
CA ALA A 44 16.56 19.84 9.42
C ALA A 44 17.44 18.59 9.25
N ALA A 45 16.83 17.40 9.31
CA ALA A 45 17.54 16.12 9.22
C ALA A 45 17.85 15.75 7.77
N ASP A 46 19.10 15.39 7.50
CA ASP A 46 19.58 14.96 6.18
C ASP A 46 18.93 13.68 5.68
N ALA A 47 18.62 12.77 6.62
CA ALA A 47 17.97 11.53 6.31
C ALA A 47 17.00 11.13 7.41
N GLY A 48 16.05 10.29 7.05
CA GLY A 48 15.14 9.69 8.00
C GLY A 48 14.67 8.33 7.51
N SER A 49 14.28 7.48 8.46
CA SER A 49 13.66 6.19 8.19
C SER A 49 12.54 5.88 9.17
N ILE A 50 11.56 5.09 8.73
CA ILE A 50 10.52 4.52 9.60
C ILE A 50 10.54 3.00 9.48
N TYR A 51 10.53 2.36 10.63
CA TYR A 51 10.42 0.92 10.83
C TYR A 51 9.07 0.61 11.45
N LEU A 52 8.33 -0.35 10.92
CA LEU A 52 7.05 -0.78 11.49
C LEU A 52 7.23 -2.10 12.24
N VAL A 53 6.52 -2.25 13.36
CA VAL A 53 6.50 -3.52 14.09
C VAL A 53 5.65 -4.53 13.33
N GLU A 54 6.26 -5.65 12.92
CA GLU A 54 5.59 -6.78 12.29
C GLU A 54 6.14 -8.11 12.84
N SER A 55 5.25 -8.99 13.30
CA SER A 55 5.60 -10.33 13.80
C SER A 55 6.71 -10.35 14.86
N GLY A 56 6.79 -9.32 15.70
CA GLY A 56 7.82 -9.19 16.75
C GLY A 56 9.18 -8.67 16.26
N THR A 57 9.27 -8.20 15.02
CA THR A 57 10.46 -7.58 14.43
C THR A 57 10.13 -6.18 13.90
N LEU A 58 11.14 -5.37 13.64
CA LEU A 58 11.04 -4.10 12.95
C LEU A 58 11.30 -4.30 11.46
N ARG A 59 10.25 -4.18 10.63
CA ARG A 59 10.39 -4.17 9.19
C ARG A 59 10.67 -2.76 8.70
N PHE A 60 11.72 -2.61 7.90
CA PHE A 60 12.08 -1.36 7.26
C PHE A 60 10.98 -0.93 6.27
N SER A 61 10.38 0.24 6.48
CA SER A 61 9.18 0.65 5.72
C SER A 61 9.42 1.86 4.82
N TYR A 62 10.06 2.92 5.32
CA TYR A 62 10.26 4.19 4.59
C TYR A 62 11.64 4.77 4.83
N VAL A 63 12.20 5.42 3.79
CA VAL A 63 13.44 6.20 3.84
C VAL A 63 13.32 7.45 3.00
N HIS A 64 13.85 8.55 3.52
CA HIS A 64 14.30 9.68 2.74
C HIS A 64 15.76 9.99 3.07
N ASN A 65 16.58 10.40 2.09
CA ASN A 65 17.96 10.84 2.31
C ASN A 65 18.36 11.83 1.21
N ASP A 66 18.59 13.10 1.56
CA ASP A 66 18.83 14.15 0.57
C ASP A 66 20.27 14.13 0.02
N THR A 67 21.21 13.56 0.78
CA THR A 67 22.62 13.44 0.38
C THR A 67 22.84 12.27 -0.59
N LEU A 68 22.23 11.11 -0.32
CA LEU A 68 22.37 9.92 -1.16
C LEU A 68 21.39 9.90 -2.34
N PHE A 69 20.19 10.47 -2.21
CA PHE A 69 19.12 10.36 -3.22
C PHE A 69 18.81 11.72 -3.85
N ARG A 70 19.74 12.26 -4.67
CA ARG A 70 19.46 13.41 -5.53
C ARG A 70 18.69 12.98 -6.80
N GLY A 71 17.38 12.73 -6.67
CA GLY A 71 16.48 12.51 -7.80
C GLY A 71 15.22 11.69 -7.45
N PRO A 72 14.16 11.75 -8.28
CA PRO A 72 12.85 11.12 -7.97
C PRO A 72 12.86 9.58 -7.89
N ASP A 73 13.90 8.92 -8.42
CA ASP A 73 13.89 7.48 -8.73
C ASP A 73 14.86 6.60 -7.93
N ALA A 74 15.51 7.11 -6.89
CA ALA A 74 16.50 6.32 -6.16
C ALA A 74 15.87 5.44 -5.06
N SER A 75 15.54 4.21 -5.44
CA SER A 75 15.64 3.00 -4.59
C SER A 75 14.78 2.90 -3.31
N LYS A 76 13.47 3.15 -3.41
CA LYS A 76 12.49 2.66 -2.41
C LYS A 76 12.47 1.13 -2.25
N HIS A 77 13.00 0.38 -3.22
CA HIS A 77 12.90 -1.08 -3.30
C HIS A 77 14.12 -1.87 -2.78
N LEU A 78 15.24 -1.21 -2.45
CA LEU A 78 16.44 -1.90 -1.96
C LEU A 78 16.33 -2.35 -0.49
N TYR A 79 15.34 -1.85 0.26
CA TYR A 79 15.29 -2.01 1.72
C TYR A 79 13.97 -2.58 2.25
N THR A 80 12.97 -2.81 1.40
CA THR A 80 11.63 -3.28 1.82
C THR A 80 11.60 -4.67 2.47
N ASP A 81 12.67 -5.46 2.33
CA ASP A 81 12.76 -6.83 2.88
C ASP A 81 13.73 -6.94 4.08
N PHE A 82 14.30 -5.82 4.57
CA PHE A 82 15.19 -5.85 5.74
C PHE A 82 14.39 -5.82 7.05
N THR A 83 14.71 -6.74 7.96
CA THR A 83 14.11 -6.80 9.30
C THR A 83 15.18 -6.66 10.37
N VAL A 84 14.82 -5.99 11.45
CA VAL A 84 15.67 -5.78 12.63
C VAL A 84 14.97 -6.39 13.85
N PRO A 85 15.65 -7.19 14.68
CA PRO A 85 15.05 -7.71 15.90
C PRO A 85 14.76 -6.57 16.90
N ILE A 86 13.70 -6.75 17.70
CA ILE A 86 13.39 -5.83 18.82
C ILE A 86 14.16 -6.33 20.04
N ASP A 87 15.43 -5.94 20.12
CA ASP A 87 16.36 -6.27 21.20
C ASP A 87 17.46 -5.20 21.33
N GLU A 88 18.46 -5.49 22.16
CA GLU A 88 19.64 -4.66 22.43
C GLU A 88 20.69 -4.65 21.29
N SER A 89 20.48 -5.39 20.19
CA SER A 89 21.50 -5.50 19.15
C SER A 89 21.68 -4.20 18.34
N SER A 90 20.65 -3.35 18.29
CA SER A 90 20.64 -2.15 17.46
C SER A 90 19.97 -0.96 18.16
N ILE A 91 20.32 0.26 17.76
CA ILE A 91 19.71 1.50 18.27
C ILE A 91 18.19 1.49 18.09
N VAL A 92 17.70 1.09 16.90
CA VAL A 92 16.25 1.05 16.60
C VAL A 92 15.53 -0.07 17.33
N GLY A 93 16.17 -1.24 17.46
CA GLY A 93 15.64 -2.37 18.25
C GLY A 93 15.49 -1.99 19.72
N TYR A 94 16.52 -1.34 20.28
CA TYR A 94 16.50 -0.88 21.67
C TYR A 94 15.46 0.20 21.91
N ALA A 95 15.31 1.17 21.00
CA ALA A 95 14.27 2.20 21.11
C ALA A 95 12.85 1.59 21.09
N ALA A 96 12.61 0.57 20.26
CA ALA A 96 11.34 -0.17 20.27
C ALA A 96 11.13 -0.95 21.58
N MET A 97 12.17 -1.62 22.08
CA MET A 97 12.10 -2.47 23.28
C MET A 97 11.90 -1.65 24.55
N SER A 98 12.69 -0.59 24.74
CA SER A 98 12.63 0.30 25.90
C SER A 98 11.44 1.29 25.82
N GLY A 99 11.05 1.66 24.60
CA GLY A 99 10.14 2.76 24.36
C GLY A 99 10.79 4.13 24.68
N GLU A 100 12.09 4.24 24.83
CA GLU A 100 12.75 5.51 25.10
C GLU A 100 13.18 6.20 23.80
N THR A 101 13.12 7.53 23.77
CA THR A 101 13.68 8.32 22.68
C THR A 101 15.19 8.46 22.90
N LEU A 102 15.97 8.10 21.89
CA LEU A 102 17.43 8.13 21.95
C LEU A 102 17.95 9.29 21.11
N ALA A 103 18.70 10.21 21.73
CA ALA A 103 19.38 11.30 21.05
C ALA A 103 20.90 11.11 21.19
N ILE A 104 21.55 10.73 20.10
CA ILE A 104 22.97 10.39 20.05
C ILE A 104 23.70 11.51 19.29
N PRO A 105 24.58 12.29 19.93
CA PRO A 105 25.30 13.38 19.28
C PRO A 105 26.25 12.92 18.16
N ASP A 106 26.95 11.81 18.40
CA ASP A 106 27.84 11.17 17.43
C ASP A 106 27.82 9.64 17.63
N VAL A 107 27.30 8.89 16.66
CA VAL A 107 27.20 7.42 16.72
C VAL A 107 28.57 6.72 16.68
N TYR A 108 29.63 7.40 16.24
CA TYR A 108 30.99 6.86 16.26
C TYR A 108 31.70 7.07 17.61
N GLU A 109 31.15 7.89 18.49
CA GLU A 109 31.67 8.16 19.85
C GLU A 109 30.98 7.31 20.93
N LEU A 110 30.11 6.37 20.55
CA LEU A 110 29.51 5.42 21.50
C LEU A 110 30.59 4.68 22.28
N SER A 111 30.46 4.68 23.61
CA SER A 111 31.48 4.17 24.53
C SER A 111 31.54 2.64 24.58
N GLY A 112 30.49 1.97 24.09
CA GLY A 112 30.28 0.53 24.20
C GLY A 112 29.69 0.11 25.54
N ALA A 113 29.43 1.05 26.46
CA ALA A 113 28.70 0.80 27.70
C ALA A 113 27.18 0.88 27.51
N GLU A 114 26.74 1.43 26.38
CA GLU A 114 25.34 1.51 26.00
C GLU A 114 24.79 0.11 25.68
N PRO A 115 23.51 -0.17 25.99
CA PRO A 115 22.87 -1.46 25.70
C PRO A 115 22.50 -1.60 24.21
N TYR A 116 23.11 -0.84 23.32
CA TYR A 116 22.84 -0.85 21.88
C TYR A 116 24.10 -0.51 21.09
N SER A 117 24.14 -0.95 19.84
CA SER A 117 25.28 -0.73 18.95
C SER A 117 24.89 -0.02 17.66
N PHE A 118 25.84 0.74 17.10
CA PHE A 118 25.72 1.33 15.76
C PHE A 118 26.35 0.41 14.72
N ASN A 119 25.56 0.02 13.72
CA ASN A 119 26.04 -0.75 12.57
C ASN A 119 26.61 0.20 11.49
N LYS A 120 27.91 0.09 11.23
CA LYS A 120 28.66 0.93 10.28
C LYS A 120 28.60 0.42 8.82
N SER A 121 28.08 -0.78 8.58
CA SER A 121 28.13 -1.42 7.25
C SER A 121 27.51 -0.54 6.16
N PHE A 122 26.40 0.15 6.48
CA PHE A 122 25.73 1.05 5.55
C PHE A 122 26.61 2.26 5.17
N ASP A 123 27.24 2.89 6.16
CA ASP A 123 28.16 4.01 5.96
C ASP A 123 29.36 3.57 5.10
N GLU A 124 29.89 2.36 5.36
CA GLU A 124 31.02 1.78 4.63
C GLU A 124 30.67 1.44 3.18
N GLU A 125 29.48 0.89 2.92
CA GLU A 125 29.02 0.51 1.58
C GLU A 125 28.64 1.72 0.72
N THR A 126 28.01 2.73 1.32
CA THR A 126 27.44 3.87 0.58
C THR A 126 28.36 5.09 0.55
N GLY A 127 29.37 5.14 1.42
CA GLY A 127 30.19 6.34 1.66
C GLY A 127 29.45 7.46 2.38
N TYR A 128 28.21 7.23 2.84
CA TYR A 128 27.49 8.17 3.70
C TYR A 128 28.09 8.16 5.11
N ARG A 129 28.08 9.30 5.79
CA ARG A 129 28.62 9.42 7.17
C ARG A 129 27.52 9.81 8.13
N THR A 130 27.03 8.85 8.89
CA THR A 130 26.12 9.01 10.01
C THR A 130 26.89 9.58 11.21
N ARG A 131 26.42 10.70 11.74
CA ARG A 131 27.01 11.37 12.90
C ARG A 131 25.96 11.51 14.01
N SER A 132 25.07 12.48 13.93
CA SER A 132 24.02 12.67 14.92
C SER A 132 22.79 11.83 14.59
N MET A 133 22.12 11.27 15.60
CA MET A 133 20.94 10.43 15.41
C MET A 133 19.86 10.70 16.46
N LEU A 134 18.60 10.83 16.04
CA LEU A 134 17.44 10.91 16.91
C LEU A 134 16.48 9.77 16.58
N THR A 135 16.34 8.82 17.50
CA THR A 135 15.52 7.62 17.33
C THR A 135 14.31 7.69 18.26
N ILE A 136 13.12 7.72 17.66
CA ILE A 136 11.84 8.02 18.31
C ILE A 136 10.93 6.79 18.19
N PRO A 137 10.56 6.14 19.29
CA PRO A 137 9.54 5.10 19.27
C PRO A 137 8.17 5.72 18.98
N LEU A 138 7.47 5.16 18.00
CA LEU A 138 6.12 5.55 17.64
C LEU A 138 5.15 4.81 18.54
N LYS A 139 4.64 5.51 19.56
CA LYS A 139 3.72 4.95 20.55
C LYS A 139 2.29 5.37 20.29
N THR A 140 1.37 4.46 20.52
CA THR A 140 -0.06 4.78 20.58
C THR A 140 -0.41 5.29 21.98
N PHE A 141 -1.58 5.91 22.14
CA PHE A 141 -2.07 6.34 23.47
C PHE A 141 -2.25 5.19 24.46
N GLN A 142 -2.37 3.95 23.97
CA GLN A 142 -2.47 2.74 24.79
C GLN A 142 -1.09 2.17 25.18
N GLY A 143 0.00 2.86 24.82
CA GLY A 143 1.37 2.43 25.12
C GLY A 143 1.92 1.35 24.18
N ARG A 144 1.19 0.99 23.12
CA ARG A 144 1.65 0.02 22.11
C ARG A 144 2.67 0.69 21.18
N ILE A 145 3.77 0.00 20.87
CA ILE A 145 4.73 0.44 19.86
C ILE A 145 4.23 0.02 18.47
N VAL A 146 3.97 0.97 17.59
CA VAL A 146 3.62 0.70 16.18
C VAL A 146 4.85 0.67 15.27
N GLY A 147 5.92 1.33 15.70
CA GLY A 147 7.14 1.43 14.92
C GLY A 147 8.20 2.29 15.60
N VAL A 148 9.25 2.60 14.86
CA VAL A 148 10.33 3.50 15.26
C VAL A 148 10.64 4.42 14.10
N MET A 149 10.73 5.72 14.36
CA MET A 149 11.24 6.71 13.43
C MET A 149 12.67 7.05 13.81
N GLN A 150 13.57 7.06 12.83
CA GLN A 150 14.96 7.45 13.03
C GLN A 150 15.29 8.62 12.12
N LEU A 151 15.79 9.71 12.69
CA LEU A 151 16.25 10.89 11.99
C LEU A 151 17.76 10.97 12.13
N ILE A 152 18.46 11.31 11.04
CA ILE A 152 19.91 11.24 10.95
C ILE A 152 20.45 12.58 10.45
N ASN A 153 21.56 13.02 11.05
CA ASN A 153 22.32 14.20 10.69
C ASN A 153 21.47 15.47 10.65
N ALA A 154 21.17 16.04 11.82
CA ALA A 154 20.59 17.39 11.87
C ALA A 154 21.59 18.39 11.29
N LYS A 155 21.12 19.31 10.44
CA LYS A 155 21.97 20.28 9.73
C LYS A 155 21.73 21.70 10.23
N ASP A 156 22.78 22.51 10.22
CA ASP A 156 22.69 23.96 10.32
C ASP A 156 22.42 24.60 8.96
N CYS A 157 22.18 25.91 8.94
CA CYS A 157 21.84 26.67 7.73
C CYS A 157 22.97 26.72 6.68
N ASP A 158 24.20 26.39 7.07
CA ASP A 158 25.34 26.20 6.17
C ASP A 158 25.48 24.74 5.65
N GLY A 159 24.59 23.84 6.09
CA GLY A 159 24.59 22.43 5.75
C GLY A 159 25.50 21.56 6.64
N THR A 160 26.15 22.13 7.66
CA THR A 160 27.04 21.40 8.57
C THR A 160 26.24 20.50 9.51
N VAL A 161 26.68 19.26 9.70
CA VAL A 161 26.01 18.30 10.61
C VAL A 161 26.32 18.64 12.06
N ARG A 162 25.27 18.69 12.88
CA ARG A 162 25.31 18.96 14.33
C ARG A 162 24.41 18.00 15.13
N PRO A 163 24.58 17.91 16.46
CA PRO A 163 23.64 17.19 17.31
C PRO A 163 22.20 17.76 17.22
N PHE A 164 21.22 16.88 17.44
CA PHE A 164 19.83 17.29 17.64
C PHE A 164 19.73 18.12 18.92
N THR A 165 19.05 19.27 18.84
CA THR A 165 18.87 20.18 19.99
C THR A 165 17.74 19.70 20.89
N ASP A 166 17.66 20.23 22.12
CA ASP A 166 16.54 19.98 23.04
C ASP A 166 15.18 20.26 22.38
N TYR A 167 15.13 21.27 21.51
CA TYR A 167 14.00 21.55 20.65
C TYR A 167 13.58 20.33 19.82
N HIS A 168 14.50 19.73 19.05
CA HIS A 168 14.21 18.53 18.27
C HIS A 168 13.81 17.35 19.17
N ILE A 169 14.50 17.17 20.29
CA ILE A 169 14.30 16.06 21.22
C ILE A 169 12.91 16.10 21.87
N HIS A 170 12.29 17.27 22.03
CA HIS A 170 10.95 17.38 22.62
C HIS A 170 9.81 17.45 21.61
N TYR A 171 9.95 18.23 20.53
CA TYR A 171 8.85 18.46 19.58
C TYR A 171 8.73 17.36 18.53
N ALA A 172 9.84 16.74 18.10
CA ALA A 172 9.77 15.66 17.13
C ALA A 172 9.02 14.42 17.69
N PRO A 173 9.26 13.98 18.93
CA PRO A 173 8.45 12.90 19.52
C PRO A 173 6.99 13.28 19.71
N LEU A 174 6.66 14.53 20.04
CA LEU A 174 5.27 14.98 20.16
C LEU A 174 4.53 14.85 18.82
N PHE A 175 5.14 15.32 17.74
CA PHE A 175 4.60 15.18 16.39
C PHE A 175 4.48 13.71 15.99
N ALA A 176 5.56 12.94 16.13
CA ALA A 176 5.62 11.54 15.72
C ALA A 176 4.59 10.68 16.45
N ASN A 177 4.42 10.87 17.78
CA ASN A 177 3.41 10.14 18.55
C ASN A 177 1.97 10.56 18.24
N SER A 178 1.75 11.82 17.87
CA SER A 178 0.43 12.27 17.40
C SER A 178 0.09 11.62 16.05
N ALA A 179 1.09 11.48 15.17
CA ALA A 179 0.96 10.78 13.90
C ALA A 179 0.80 9.25 14.06
N SER A 180 1.32 8.65 15.15
CA SER A 180 1.17 7.22 15.44
C SER A 180 -0.28 6.75 15.43
N VAL A 181 -1.23 7.60 15.81
CA VAL A 181 -2.67 7.28 15.79
C VAL A 181 -3.17 7.09 14.36
N THR A 182 -2.78 7.98 13.45
CA THR A 182 -3.14 7.90 12.04
C THR A 182 -2.48 6.69 11.37
N ILE A 183 -1.21 6.42 11.72
CA ILE A 183 -0.48 5.23 11.27
C ILE A 183 -1.18 3.95 11.78
N GLU A 184 -1.50 3.88 13.07
CA GLU A 184 -2.21 2.75 13.68
C GLU A 184 -3.55 2.50 12.99
N ARG A 185 -4.33 3.55 12.78
CA ARG A 185 -5.62 3.47 12.07
C ARG A 185 -5.43 2.84 10.69
N GLY A 186 -4.47 3.34 9.89
CA GLY A 186 -4.22 2.80 8.57
C GLY A 186 -3.78 1.33 8.60
N ILE A 187 -2.90 0.95 9.53
CA ILE A 187 -2.45 -0.45 9.72
C ILE A 187 -3.66 -1.34 10.06
N MET A 188 -4.50 -0.91 11.02
CA MET A 188 -5.70 -1.65 11.41
C MET A 188 -6.70 -1.79 10.25
N THR A 189 -6.89 -0.75 9.44
CA THR A 189 -7.74 -0.81 8.25
C THR A 189 -7.21 -1.86 7.26
N ARG A 190 -5.92 -1.82 6.95
CA ARG A 190 -5.25 -2.79 6.05
C ARG A 190 -5.38 -4.22 6.59
N ASP A 191 -5.11 -4.43 7.87
CA ASP A 191 -5.23 -5.73 8.53
C ASP A 191 -6.66 -6.27 8.50
N THR A 192 -7.65 -5.40 8.73
CA THR A 192 -9.06 -5.79 8.69
C THR A 192 -9.45 -6.23 7.28
N MET A 193 -9.00 -5.50 6.24
CA MET A 193 -9.21 -5.93 4.84
C MET A 193 -8.52 -7.26 4.55
N LEU A 194 -7.27 -7.45 4.97
CA LEU A 194 -6.57 -8.73 4.81
C LEU A 194 -7.28 -9.89 5.50
N ARG A 195 -7.90 -9.65 6.67
CA ARG A 195 -8.72 -10.65 7.36
C ARG A 195 -10.02 -10.94 6.63
N MET A 196 -10.68 -9.93 6.06
CA MET A 196 -11.87 -10.14 5.20
C MET A 196 -11.53 -11.01 3.99
N MET A 197 -10.40 -10.74 3.33
CA MET A 197 -9.93 -11.53 2.20
C MET A 197 -9.68 -12.99 2.58
N LYS A 198 -8.95 -13.22 3.69
CA LYS A 198 -8.73 -14.57 4.22
C LYS A 198 -10.05 -15.28 4.56
N MET A 199 -11.04 -14.56 5.09
CA MET A 199 -12.36 -15.14 5.37
C MET A 199 -13.09 -15.57 4.10
N ALA A 200 -13.05 -14.77 3.03
CA ALA A 200 -13.63 -15.13 1.74
C ALA A 200 -12.92 -16.35 1.12
N GLU A 201 -11.58 -16.37 1.17
CA GLU A 201 -10.74 -17.50 0.72
C GLU A 201 -11.06 -18.80 1.48
N MET A 202 -11.22 -18.73 2.81
CA MET A 202 -11.58 -19.90 3.63
C MET A 202 -12.92 -20.53 3.21
N ARG A 203 -13.81 -19.76 2.56
CA ARG A 203 -15.13 -20.24 2.12
C ARG A 203 -15.13 -20.73 0.68
N ASP A 204 -14.38 -20.07 -0.22
CA ASP A 204 -14.27 -20.46 -1.62
C ASP A 204 -12.99 -21.28 -1.87
N PRO A 205 -13.08 -22.61 -2.04
CA PRO A 205 -11.92 -23.46 -2.30
C PRO A 205 -11.27 -23.22 -3.67
N LYS A 206 -11.90 -22.43 -4.55
CA LYS A 206 -11.35 -22.09 -5.87
C LYS A 206 -10.48 -20.83 -5.83
N GLU A 207 -10.66 -19.98 -4.83
CA GLU A 207 -9.83 -18.81 -4.60
C GLU A 207 -8.63 -19.18 -3.75
N THR A 208 -7.45 -18.76 -4.18
CA THR A 208 -6.20 -18.98 -3.42
C THR A 208 -5.60 -17.64 -3.04
N GLY A 209 -4.98 -17.55 -1.87
CA GLY A 209 -4.30 -16.33 -1.43
C GLY A 209 -3.24 -15.89 -2.43
N ALA A 210 -2.61 -16.83 -3.14
CA ALA A 210 -1.67 -16.54 -4.22
C ALA A 210 -2.35 -15.86 -5.42
N HIS A 211 -3.53 -16.31 -5.86
CA HIS A 211 -4.29 -15.67 -6.94
C HIS A 211 -4.64 -14.22 -6.57
N VAL A 212 -5.24 -14.02 -5.40
CA VAL A 212 -5.67 -12.70 -4.95
C VAL A 212 -4.48 -11.73 -4.88
N GLN A 213 -3.33 -12.18 -4.36
CA GLN A 213 -2.10 -11.39 -4.32
C GLN A 213 -1.56 -11.04 -5.72
N ARG A 214 -1.63 -11.97 -6.68
CA ARG A 214 -1.21 -11.74 -8.06
C ARG A 214 -2.12 -10.74 -8.77
N VAL A 215 -3.45 -10.90 -8.67
CA VAL A 215 -4.42 -9.94 -9.24
C VAL A 215 -4.17 -8.54 -8.69
N GLY A 216 -4.02 -8.40 -7.37
CA GLY A 216 -3.68 -7.12 -6.75
C GLY A 216 -2.39 -6.51 -7.30
N ALA A 217 -1.32 -7.31 -7.39
CA ALA A 217 -0.03 -6.85 -7.89
C ALA A 217 -0.06 -6.50 -9.39
N TYR A 218 -0.70 -7.29 -10.24
CA TYR A 218 -0.87 -6.98 -11.66
C TYR A 218 -1.65 -5.68 -11.84
N SER A 219 -2.80 -5.52 -11.15
CA SER A 219 -3.60 -4.31 -11.24
C SER A 219 -2.81 -3.05 -10.87
N ALA A 220 -1.97 -3.13 -9.84
CA ALA A 220 -1.13 -2.03 -9.41
C ALA A 220 -0.11 -1.61 -10.49
N GLU A 221 0.61 -2.56 -11.08
CA GLU A 221 1.62 -2.24 -12.10
C GLU A 221 0.98 -1.79 -13.43
N ILE A 222 -0.14 -2.40 -13.82
CA ILE A 222 -0.90 -1.98 -15.01
C ILE A 222 -1.38 -0.54 -14.83
N TYR A 223 -1.91 -0.19 -13.65
CA TYR A 223 -2.33 1.18 -13.34
C TYR A 223 -1.18 2.17 -13.40
N GLN A 224 -0.02 1.82 -12.82
CA GLN A 224 1.15 2.69 -12.89
C GLN A 224 1.52 3.00 -14.33
N GLN A 225 1.61 1.98 -15.19
CA GLN A 225 1.97 2.18 -16.58
C GLN A 225 0.90 2.97 -17.35
N TRP A 226 -0.38 2.63 -17.16
CA TRP A 226 -1.50 3.35 -17.75
C TRP A 226 -1.49 4.84 -17.36
N ALA A 227 -1.29 5.14 -16.08
CA ALA A 227 -1.29 6.50 -15.58
C ALA A 227 -0.07 7.30 -16.08
N ARG A 228 1.10 6.66 -16.22
CA ARG A 228 2.28 7.27 -16.87
C ARG A 228 2.01 7.61 -18.33
N ASN A 229 1.38 6.70 -19.08
CA ASN A 229 1.00 6.95 -20.47
C ASN A 229 0.02 8.13 -20.61
N LYS A 230 -0.79 8.40 -19.58
CA LYS A 230 -1.71 9.54 -19.52
C LYS A 230 -1.08 10.82 -18.94
N GLY A 231 0.18 10.79 -18.50
CA GLY A 231 0.89 11.96 -17.98
C GLY A 231 0.47 12.38 -16.57
N TYR A 232 -0.03 11.44 -15.74
CA TYR A 232 -0.28 11.73 -14.32
C TYR A 232 1.04 11.95 -13.56
N ASP A 233 0.97 12.77 -12.52
CA ASP A 233 2.09 13.01 -11.62
C ASP A 233 2.46 11.76 -10.80
N GLU A 234 3.76 11.49 -10.62
CA GLU A 234 4.26 10.26 -9.99
C GLU A 234 3.77 10.09 -8.54
N PHE A 235 3.57 11.19 -7.80
CA PHE A 235 3.00 11.12 -6.45
C PHE A 235 1.54 10.63 -6.47
N VAL A 236 0.74 11.12 -7.41
CA VAL A 236 -0.65 10.69 -7.60
C VAL A 236 -0.71 9.23 -8.05
N ILE A 237 0.20 8.84 -8.96
CA ILE A 237 0.32 7.46 -9.43
C ILE A 237 0.60 6.53 -8.26
N ARG A 238 1.62 6.82 -7.45
CA ARG A 238 2.02 5.97 -6.32
C ARG A 238 0.90 5.77 -5.32
N ARG A 239 0.25 6.86 -4.89
CA ARG A 239 -0.86 6.80 -3.94
C ARG A 239 -2.02 5.93 -4.45
N LYS A 240 -2.45 6.13 -5.70
CA LYS A 240 -3.56 5.34 -6.27
C LYS A 240 -3.19 3.90 -6.57
N LYS A 241 -1.93 3.64 -6.96
CA LYS A 241 -1.40 2.29 -7.19
C LYS A 241 -1.56 1.43 -5.93
N ASP A 242 -1.16 1.93 -4.77
CA ASP A 242 -1.19 1.17 -3.52
C ASP A 242 -2.63 0.88 -3.05
N MET A 243 -3.53 1.85 -3.20
CA MET A 243 -4.96 1.63 -2.91
C MET A 243 -5.61 0.64 -3.88
N LEU A 244 -5.33 0.76 -5.19
CA LEU A 244 -5.86 -0.15 -6.20
C LEU A 244 -5.38 -1.58 -5.97
N ARG A 245 -4.12 -1.76 -5.55
CA ARG A 245 -3.59 -3.08 -5.18
C ARG A 245 -4.49 -3.77 -4.15
N LEU A 246 -4.83 -3.07 -3.07
CA LEU A 246 -5.69 -3.61 -2.00
C LEU A 246 -7.13 -3.80 -2.47
N ALA A 247 -7.69 -2.86 -3.23
CA ALA A 247 -9.05 -2.94 -3.75
C ALA A 247 -9.23 -4.12 -4.72
N ALA A 248 -8.27 -4.33 -5.63
CA ALA A 248 -8.25 -5.43 -6.58
C ALA A 248 -8.23 -6.80 -5.89
N MET A 249 -7.57 -6.92 -4.73
CA MET A 249 -7.58 -8.15 -3.96
C MET A 249 -8.97 -8.49 -3.36
N LEU A 250 -9.87 -7.51 -3.25
CA LEU A 250 -11.22 -7.68 -2.74
C LEU A 250 -12.28 -7.88 -3.84
N HIS A 251 -11.89 -7.98 -5.11
CA HIS A 251 -12.84 -8.04 -6.24
C HIS A 251 -13.93 -9.11 -6.06
N ASP A 252 -13.55 -10.27 -5.52
CA ASP A 252 -14.42 -11.43 -5.32
C ASP A 252 -14.99 -11.59 -3.90
N VAL A 253 -14.79 -10.60 -3.02
CA VAL A 253 -15.23 -10.69 -1.61
C VAL A 253 -16.73 -10.97 -1.48
N GLY A 254 -17.53 -10.52 -2.44
CA GLY A 254 -18.99 -10.73 -2.46
C GLY A 254 -19.41 -12.19 -2.65
N LYS A 255 -18.50 -13.10 -3.02
CA LYS A 255 -18.78 -14.55 -3.08
C LYS A 255 -19.24 -15.10 -1.73
N VAL A 256 -18.94 -14.43 -0.61
CA VAL A 256 -19.49 -14.76 0.73
C VAL A 256 -21.02 -14.73 0.79
N GLY A 257 -21.68 -13.97 -0.10
CA GLY A 257 -23.14 -13.93 -0.22
C GLY A 257 -23.75 -15.03 -1.10
N ILE A 258 -22.92 -15.80 -1.82
CA ILE A 258 -23.40 -16.85 -2.74
C ILE A 258 -23.63 -18.15 -1.98
N SER A 259 -24.73 -18.86 -2.27
CA SER A 259 -25.04 -20.17 -1.66
C SER A 259 -23.92 -21.19 -1.87
N ASP A 260 -23.59 -21.97 -0.84
CA ASP A 260 -22.57 -23.04 -0.90
C ASP A 260 -22.87 -24.06 -1.99
N VAL A 261 -24.15 -24.36 -2.26
CA VAL A 261 -24.58 -25.30 -3.29
C VAL A 261 -24.07 -24.88 -4.67
N ILE A 262 -24.04 -23.57 -4.93
CA ILE A 262 -23.56 -23.00 -6.19
C ILE A 262 -22.06 -22.76 -6.10
N LEU A 263 -21.57 -22.07 -5.06
CA LEU A 263 -20.15 -21.71 -4.93
C LEU A 263 -19.22 -22.93 -5.03
N LYS A 264 -19.57 -24.01 -4.30
CA LYS A 264 -18.77 -25.25 -4.21
C LYS A 264 -19.17 -26.30 -5.25
N LYS A 265 -20.08 -25.99 -6.18
CA LYS A 265 -20.47 -26.94 -7.22
C LYS A 265 -19.23 -27.36 -8.05
N PRO A 266 -18.98 -28.67 -8.22
CA PRO A 266 -17.98 -29.17 -9.15
C PRO A 266 -18.53 -29.12 -10.59
N GLY A 267 -17.72 -28.67 -11.55
CA GLY A 267 -18.10 -28.61 -12.96
C GLY A 267 -18.71 -27.27 -13.39
N ARG A 268 -19.39 -27.27 -14.54
CA ARG A 268 -19.98 -26.06 -15.14
C ARG A 268 -21.31 -25.70 -14.47
N PHE A 269 -21.60 -24.40 -14.45
CA PHE A 269 -22.87 -23.87 -13.99
C PHE A 269 -23.96 -23.99 -15.06
N GLU A 270 -25.16 -24.34 -14.63
CA GLU A 270 -26.37 -24.16 -15.41
C GLU A 270 -26.69 -22.65 -15.53
N PRO A 271 -27.45 -22.20 -16.55
CA PRO A 271 -27.71 -20.78 -16.77
C PRO A 271 -28.28 -20.04 -15.54
N HIS A 272 -29.16 -20.70 -14.78
CA HIS A 272 -29.74 -20.12 -13.56
C HIS A 272 -28.73 -20.03 -12.41
N GLU A 273 -27.80 -20.99 -12.30
CA GLU A 273 -26.73 -20.95 -11.29
C GLU A 273 -25.69 -19.88 -11.63
N ALA A 274 -25.36 -19.74 -12.92
CA ALA A 274 -24.50 -18.66 -13.41
C ALA A 274 -25.13 -17.29 -13.13
N ALA A 275 -26.45 -17.14 -13.32
CA ALA A 275 -27.17 -15.92 -12.97
C ALA A 275 -27.07 -15.59 -11.48
N VAL A 276 -27.16 -16.58 -10.59
CA VAL A 276 -26.94 -16.38 -9.15
C VAL A 276 -25.47 -16.02 -8.86
N MET A 277 -24.50 -16.70 -9.48
CA MET A 277 -23.08 -16.42 -9.27
C MET A 277 -22.72 -14.95 -9.56
N LYS A 278 -23.30 -14.35 -10.61
CA LYS A 278 -23.07 -12.94 -10.98
C LYS A 278 -23.39 -11.95 -9.85
N TRP A 279 -24.26 -12.30 -8.90
CA TRP A 279 -24.62 -11.45 -7.77
C TRP A 279 -23.47 -11.17 -6.80
N HIS A 280 -22.35 -11.91 -6.86
CA HIS A 280 -21.19 -11.60 -6.02
C HIS A 280 -20.70 -10.16 -6.26
N SER A 281 -20.80 -9.65 -7.49
CA SER A 281 -20.46 -8.25 -7.81
C SER A 281 -21.30 -7.25 -7.02
N VAL A 282 -22.62 -7.50 -6.94
CA VAL A 282 -23.58 -6.69 -6.17
C VAL A 282 -23.33 -6.83 -4.66
N TYR A 283 -23.14 -8.05 -4.16
CA TYR A 283 -22.88 -8.29 -2.74
C TYR A 283 -21.54 -7.70 -2.29
N GLY A 284 -20.52 -7.76 -3.14
CA GLY A 284 -19.22 -7.16 -2.88
C GLY A 284 -19.32 -5.63 -2.82
N ALA A 285 -20.00 -5.01 -3.79
CA ALA A 285 -20.28 -3.58 -3.77
C ALA A 285 -21.08 -3.16 -2.52
N ALA A 286 -22.00 -4.01 -2.05
CA ALA A 286 -22.82 -3.74 -0.87
C ALA A 286 -22.04 -3.67 0.44
N LEU A 287 -20.90 -4.37 0.56
CA LEU A 287 -20.02 -4.24 1.71
C LEU A 287 -19.44 -2.82 1.85
N PHE A 288 -19.37 -2.08 0.74
CA PHE A 288 -18.80 -0.72 0.67
C PHE A 288 -19.87 0.35 0.36
N ALA A 289 -21.15 0.04 0.61
CA ALA A 289 -22.27 0.96 0.32
C ALA A 289 -22.12 2.30 1.08
N ASN A 290 -21.73 2.23 2.35
CA ASN A 290 -21.38 3.40 3.16
C ASN A 290 -19.91 3.76 2.94
N THR A 291 -19.63 4.38 1.81
CA THR A 291 -18.29 4.79 1.44
C THR A 291 -17.77 5.86 2.40
N THR A 292 -16.74 5.53 3.18
CA THR A 292 -16.11 6.46 4.12
C THR A 292 -14.70 6.88 3.70
N SER A 293 -14.12 6.21 2.71
CA SER A 293 -12.74 6.42 2.24
C SER A 293 -12.60 6.29 0.72
N GLU A 294 -11.51 6.84 0.18
CA GLU A 294 -11.16 6.62 -1.24
C GLU A 294 -10.87 5.15 -1.53
N LEU A 295 -10.30 4.44 -0.56
CA LEU A 295 -10.13 3.00 -0.66
C LEU A 295 -11.48 2.27 -0.71
N ASP A 296 -12.48 2.66 0.10
CA ASP A 296 -13.84 2.09 0.01
C ASP A 296 -14.48 2.35 -1.36
N MET A 297 -14.25 3.54 -1.94
CA MET A 297 -14.72 3.85 -3.30
C MET A 297 -14.10 2.88 -4.31
N LEU A 298 -12.78 2.71 -4.28
CA LEU A 298 -12.07 1.78 -5.17
C LEU A 298 -12.52 0.33 -4.96
N CYS A 299 -12.68 -0.11 -3.71
CA CYS A 299 -13.20 -1.45 -3.39
C CYS A 299 -14.61 -1.66 -3.96
N ARG A 300 -15.49 -0.65 -3.83
CA ARG A 300 -16.84 -0.69 -4.41
C ARG A 300 -16.81 -0.76 -5.93
N GLU A 301 -16.04 0.12 -6.57
CA GLU A 301 -15.87 0.17 -8.03
C GLU A 301 -15.36 -1.16 -8.58
N VAL A 302 -14.33 -1.73 -7.95
CA VAL A 302 -13.74 -3.01 -8.35
C VAL A 302 -14.73 -4.15 -8.15
N ALA A 303 -15.31 -4.29 -6.96
CA ALA A 303 -16.23 -5.37 -6.66
C ALA A 303 -17.45 -5.35 -7.58
N GLN A 304 -18.00 -4.17 -7.87
CA GLN A 304 -19.07 -3.99 -8.84
C GLN A 304 -18.60 -4.30 -10.26
N GLY A 305 -17.49 -3.69 -10.69
CA GLY A 305 -17.21 -3.50 -12.11
C GLY A 305 -16.21 -4.47 -12.75
N HIS A 306 -15.53 -5.33 -11.99
CA HIS A 306 -14.46 -6.18 -12.55
C HIS A 306 -14.94 -7.22 -13.58
N HIS A 307 -16.26 -7.41 -13.72
CA HIS A 307 -16.88 -8.22 -14.78
C HIS A 307 -17.61 -7.39 -15.84
N GLU A 308 -17.52 -6.07 -15.77
CA GLU A 308 -17.95 -5.20 -16.87
C GLU A 308 -17.04 -5.39 -18.06
N ARG A 309 -17.61 -5.28 -19.26
CA ARG A 309 -16.89 -5.40 -20.52
C ARG A 309 -16.88 -4.06 -21.21
N TRP A 310 -15.78 -3.71 -21.87
CA TRP A 310 -15.65 -2.46 -22.60
C TRP A 310 -16.79 -2.23 -23.62
N ASP A 311 -17.24 -3.31 -24.27
CA ASP A 311 -18.35 -3.37 -25.23
C ASP A 311 -19.76 -3.29 -24.62
N GLY A 312 -19.89 -3.29 -23.28
CA GLY A 312 -21.17 -3.25 -22.59
C GLY A 312 -21.88 -4.58 -22.38
N ASN A 313 -21.29 -5.70 -22.79
CA ASN A 313 -21.89 -7.03 -22.60
C ASN A 313 -21.56 -7.65 -21.23
N GLY A 314 -21.12 -6.84 -20.27
CA GLY A 314 -20.71 -7.25 -18.93
C GLY A 314 -21.85 -7.37 -17.93
N TYR A 315 -21.49 -7.41 -16.64
CA TYR A 315 -22.43 -7.37 -15.51
C TYR A 315 -21.74 -6.75 -14.29
N PRO A 316 -22.50 -6.26 -13.29
CA PRO A 316 -23.96 -6.27 -13.14
C PRO A 316 -24.68 -5.10 -13.81
N GLY A 317 -23.97 -4.12 -14.37
CA GLY A 317 -24.51 -2.83 -14.80
C GLY A 317 -24.46 -1.77 -13.69
N ARG A 318 -25.18 -0.67 -13.93
CA ARG A 318 -25.25 0.46 -12.99
C ARG A 318 -26.07 0.12 -11.75
N LEU A 319 -25.43 0.07 -10.58
CA LEU A 319 -26.11 -0.13 -9.31
C LEU A 319 -26.72 1.18 -8.77
N PRO A 320 -27.90 1.12 -8.12
CA PRO A 320 -28.45 2.25 -7.37
C PRO A 320 -27.67 2.50 -6.07
N ASP A 321 -27.89 3.67 -5.46
CA ASP A 321 -27.28 4.00 -4.16
C ASP A 321 -27.78 3.08 -3.03
N ASP A 322 -29.09 2.78 -3.03
CA ASP A 322 -29.72 1.83 -2.10
C ASP A 322 -29.78 0.42 -2.71
N LEU A 323 -28.82 -0.41 -2.31
CA LEU A 323 -28.67 -1.77 -2.81
C LEU A 323 -29.75 -2.73 -2.33
N SER A 324 -30.54 -2.37 -1.30
CA SER A 324 -31.70 -3.16 -0.87
C SER A 324 -32.81 -3.20 -1.92
N GLN A 325 -32.77 -2.28 -2.89
CA GLN A 325 -33.73 -2.17 -3.98
C GLN A 325 -33.35 -3.02 -5.20
N VAL A 326 -32.14 -3.61 -5.23
CA VAL A 326 -31.67 -4.44 -6.35
C VAL A 326 -32.40 -5.78 -6.31
N ARG A 327 -33.37 -5.96 -7.20
CA ARG A 327 -34.14 -7.22 -7.35
C ARG A 327 -33.68 -8.07 -8.52
N GLU A 328 -33.03 -7.47 -9.49
CA GLU A 328 -32.46 -8.10 -10.68
C GLU A 328 -31.10 -7.45 -10.97
N LEU A 329 -30.21 -8.18 -11.65
CA LEU A 329 -28.95 -7.58 -12.12
C LEU A 329 -29.30 -6.42 -13.07
N CYS A 330 -28.62 -5.30 -12.91
CA CYS A 330 -29.04 -4.02 -13.44
C CYS A 330 -29.22 -4.04 -14.96
N THR A 331 -30.28 -3.37 -15.41
CA THR A 331 -30.72 -3.31 -16.80
C THR A 331 -29.96 -2.26 -17.62
N GLU A 332 -29.25 -1.33 -16.96
CA GLU A 332 -28.42 -0.30 -17.59
C GLU A 332 -26.96 -0.75 -17.61
N CYS A 333 -26.45 -1.06 -18.80
CA CYS A 333 -25.06 -1.47 -19.01
C CYS A 333 -24.10 -0.28 -18.85
N ILE A 334 -22.92 -0.53 -18.29
CA ILE A 334 -21.84 0.45 -18.24
C ILE A 334 -20.88 0.16 -19.39
N VAL A 335 -20.54 1.16 -20.20
CA VAL A 335 -19.75 0.97 -21.43
C VAL A 335 -18.56 1.91 -21.49
N GLY A 336 -17.45 1.43 -22.07
CA GLY A 336 -16.26 2.22 -22.32
C GLY A 336 -15.70 2.90 -21.06
N GLU A 337 -15.43 4.20 -21.17
CA GLU A 337 -14.85 5.00 -20.09
C GLU A 337 -15.78 5.21 -18.88
N ASN A 338 -17.08 4.92 -19.01
CA ASN A 338 -18.00 4.96 -17.88
C ASN A 338 -17.71 3.84 -16.86
N ILE A 339 -17.00 2.80 -17.27
CA ILE A 339 -16.50 1.78 -16.36
C ILE A 339 -15.32 2.41 -15.61
N PRO A 340 -15.31 2.43 -14.26
CA PRO A 340 -14.18 2.95 -13.50
C PRO A 340 -12.86 2.30 -13.94
N ILE A 341 -11.78 3.09 -14.01
CA ILE A 341 -10.47 2.58 -14.45
C ILE A 341 -9.94 1.47 -13.53
N SER A 342 -10.24 1.55 -12.24
CA SER A 342 -9.96 0.53 -11.22
C SER A 342 -10.56 -0.83 -11.59
N ALA A 343 -11.82 -0.84 -12.05
CA ALA A 343 -12.53 -2.03 -12.51
C ALA A 343 -12.00 -2.56 -13.84
N ARG A 344 -11.75 -1.68 -14.83
CA ARG A 344 -11.20 -2.07 -16.15
C ARG A 344 -9.85 -2.78 -16.03
N ILE A 345 -8.97 -2.25 -15.18
CA ILE A 345 -7.65 -2.83 -14.92
C ILE A 345 -7.79 -4.17 -14.19
N THR A 346 -8.64 -4.23 -13.17
CA THR A 346 -8.83 -5.46 -12.40
C THR A 346 -9.45 -6.58 -13.26
N ALA A 347 -10.36 -6.24 -14.17
CA ALA A 347 -10.94 -7.20 -15.12
C ALA A 347 -9.87 -7.87 -16.00
N LEU A 348 -8.89 -7.10 -16.51
CA LEU A 348 -7.79 -7.67 -17.29
C LEU A 348 -6.87 -8.53 -16.42
N ALA A 349 -6.49 -8.03 -15.24
CA ALA A 349 -5.61 -8.75 -14.32
C ALA A 349 -6.20 -10.09 -13.84
N ASP A 350 -7.49 -10.12 -13.52
CA ASP A 350 -8.20 -11.36 -13.12
C ASP A 350 -8.23 -12.38 -14.27
N VAL A 351 -8.64 -11.97 -15.47
CA VAL A 351 -8.68 -12.88 -16.62
C VAL A 351 -7.30 -13.40 -16.99
N TYR A 352 -6.27 -12.55 -16.96
CA TYR A 352 -4.89 -12.97 -17.18
C TYR A 352 -4.49 -14.06 -16.17
N ASP A 353 -4.69 -13.81 -14.86
CA ASP A 353 -4.31 -14.78 -13.82
C ASP A 353 -5.10 -16.09 -13.94
N ALA A 354 -6.39 -15.99 -14.28
CA ALA A 354 -7.27 -17.14 -14.46
C ALA A 354 -6.87 -18.04 -15.62
N LEU A 355 -6.29 -17.49 -16.69
CA LEU A 355 -5.85 -18.24 -17.86
C LEU A 355 -4.44 -18.82 -17.69
N ILE A 356 -3.53 -18.06 -17.07
CA ILE A 356 -2.11 -18.44 -16.93
C ILE A 356 -1.86 -19.37 -15.75
N SER A 357 -2.72 -19.36 -14.74
CA SER A 357 -2.54 -20.18 -13.53
C SER A 357 -3.23 -21.54 -13.66
N PRO A 358 -2.62 -22.63 -13.16
CA PRO A 358 -3.28 -23.93 -13.13
C PRO A 358 -4.47 -23.88 -12.15
N ARG A 359 -5.61 -24.44 -12.56
CA ARG A 359 -6.77 -24.64 -11.69
C ARG A 359 -7.07 -26.14 -11.56
N VAL A 360 -7.74 -26.55 -10.48
CA VAL A 360 -8.11 -27.96 -10.19
C VAL A 360 -8.75 -28.67 -11.39
N TYR A 361 -9.46 -27.93 -12.24
CA TYR A 361 -10.20 -28.45 -13.40
C TYR A 361 -9.65 -28.03 -14.77
N LYS A 362 -8.56 -27.25 -14.85
CA LYS A 362 -8.04 -26.71 -16.11
C LYS A 362 -6.52 -26.49 -16.05
N PRO A 363 -5.74 -27.06 -16.99
CA PRO A 363 -4.32 -26.76 -17.06
C PRO A 363 -4.09 -25.29 -17.45
N ALA A 364 -2.99 -24.73 -16.96
CA ALA A 364 -2.52 -23.41 -17.36
C ALA A 364 -2.37 -23.32 -18.88
N TRP A 365 -2.73 -22.18 -19.47
CA TRP A 365 -2.48 -21.91 -20.88
C TRP A 365 -1.02 -21.51 -21.10
N PRO A 366 -0.43 -21.83 -22.27
CA PRO A 366 0.84 -21.24 -22.68
C PRO A 366 0.75 -19.72 -22.67
N GLU A 367 1.79 -19.05 -22.17
CA GLU A 367 1.79 -17.60 -22.01
C GLU A 367 1.46 -16.84 -23.30
N ASP A 368 2.08 -17.24 -24.42
CA ASP A 368 1.84 -16.63 -25.73
C ASP A 368 0.35 -16.66 -26.12
N LYS A 369 -0.36 -17.75 -25.79
CA LYS A 369 -1.80 -17.87 -26.06
C LYS A 369 -2.65 -17.00 -25.15
N VAL A 370 -2.24 -16.81 -23.89
CA VAL A 370 -2.94 -15.92 -22.95
C VAL A 370 -2.82 -14.47 -23.41
N VAL A 371 -1.60 -14.07 -23.80
CA VAL A 371 -1.34 -12.73 -24.32
C VAL A 371 -2.10 -12.50 -25.63
N GLU A 372 -2.08 -13.47 -26.55
CA GLU A 372 -2.87 -13.43 -27.79
C GLU A 372 -4.38 -13.26 -27.51
N GLU A 373 -4.93 -14.02 -26.56
CA GLU A 373 -6.34 -13.91 -26.17
C GLU A 373 -6.68 -12.51 -25.62
N ILE A 374 -5.81 -11.93 -24.78
CA ILE A 374 -6.02 -10.57 -24.25
C ILE A 374 -6.02 -9.54 -25.38
N VAL A 375 -5.07 -9.64 -26.30
CA VAL A 375 -4.95 -8.71 -27.45
C VAL A 375 -6.15 -8.86 -28.39
N ASN A 376 -6.62 -10.08 -28.65
CA ASN A 376 -7.80 -10.34 -29.49
C ASN A 376 -9.09 -9.76 -28.91
N ASN A 377 -9.17 -9.58 -27.60
CA ASN A 377 -10.30 -8.99 -26.91
C ASN A 377 -10.12 -7.48 -26.60
N ARG A 378 -9.11 -6.83 -27.19
CA ARG A 378 -8.87 -5.37 -27.09
C ARG A 378 -10.02 -4.61 -27.77
N GLY A 379 -10.65 -3.69 -27.04
CA GLY A 379 -11.79 -2.90 -27.52
C GLY A 379 -13.13 -3.65 -27.50
N THR A 380 -13.16 -4.90 -27.03
CA THR A 380 -14.41 -5.65 -26.79
C THR A 380 -14.56 -5.99 -25.32
N GLN A 381 -13.78 -6.93 -24.79
CA GLN A 381 -13.77 -7.21 -23.36
C GLN A 381 -12.99 -6.15 -22.59
N PHE A 382 -11.82 -5.78 -23.11
CA PHE A 382 -10.85 -4.96 -22.40
C PHE A 382 -10.73 -3.58 -23.02
N ASP A 383 -10.48 -2.59 -22.15
CA ASP A 383 -10.11 -1.24 -22.56
C ASP A 383 -8.81 -1.26 -23.40
N PRO A 384 -8.82 -0.67 -24.61
CA PRO A 384 -7.64 -0.56 -25.45
C PRO A 384 -6.39 0.00 -24.76
N ASP A 385 -6.54 1.06 -23.95
CA ASP A 385 -5.41 1.71 -23.29
C ASP A 385 -4.83 0.85 -22.15
N VAL A 386 -5.70 0.06 -21.51
CA VAL A 386 -5.29 -0.87 -20.43
C VAL A 386 -4.54 -2.06 -21.02
N VAL A 387 -4.98 -2.59 -22.17
CA VAL A 387 -4.25 -3.63 -22.90
C VAL A 387 -2.88 -3.11 -23.33
N ASP A 388 -2.80 -1.90 -23.87
CA ASP A 388 -1.54 -1.32 -24.30
C ASP A 388 -0.57 -1.13 -23.12
N ALA A 389 -1.06 -0.68 -21.96
CA ALA A 389 -0.27 -0.59 -20.74
C ALA A 389 0.22 -1.96 -20.26
N PHE A 390 -0.64 -2.98 -20.25
CA PHE A 390 -0.28 -4.36 -19.91
C PHE A 390 0.84 -4.90 -20.82
N MET A 391 0.74 -4.66 -22.13
CA MET A 391 1.75 -5.12 -23.11
C MET A 391 3.12 -4.46 -22.91
N GLN A 392 3.19 -3.27 -22.34
CA GLN A 392 4.45 -2.55 -22.09
C GLN A 392 5.22 -3.08 -20.87
N ILE A 393 4.58 -3.86 -19.98
CA ILE A 393 5.18 -4.29 -18.70
C ILE A 393 5.24 -5.81 -18.54
N GLN A 394 5.27 -6.58 -19.63
CA GLN A 394 5.24 -8.05 -19.59
C GLN A 394 6.32 -8.67 -18.69
N ASP A 395 7.53 -8.10 -18.66
CA ASP A 395 8.60 -8.61 -17.79
C ASP A 395 8.29 -8.44 -16.30
N THR A 396 7.67 -7.31 -15.92
CA THR A 396 7.17 -7.08 -14.56
C THR A 396 6.06 -8.06 -14.21
N ILE A 397 5.13 -8.31 -15.12
CA ILE A 397 4.04 -9.29 -14.93
C ILE A 397 4.61 -10.70 -14.72
N ARG A 398 5.61 -11.11 -15.50
CA ARG A 398 6.32 -12.38 -15.31
C ARG A 398 6.99 -12.45 -13.93
N ALA A 399 7.69 -11.39 -13.53
CA ALA A 399 8.35 -11.34 -12.23
C ALA A 399 7.36 -11.50 -11.07
N ILE A 400 6.20 -10.85 -11.14
CA ILE A 400 5.12 -11.00 -10.14
C ILE A 400 4.63 -12.46 -10.11
N ARG A 401 4.39 -13.07 -11.27
CA ARG A 401 3.97 -14.48 -11.36
C ARG A 401 4.98 -15.40 -10.67
N HIS A 402 6.28 -15.19 -10.92
CA HIS A 402 7.35 -15.97 -10.29
C HIS A 402 7.42 -15.76 -8.77
N LYS A 403 7.24 -14.53 -8.29
CA LYS A 403 7.25 -14.20 -6.86
C LYS A 403 6.14 -14.90 -6.07
N TYR A 404 4.97 -15.07 -6.68
CA TYR A 404 3.79 -15.67 -6.03
C TYR A 404 3.43 -17.05 -6.61
N GLN A 405 4.44 -17.85 -6.97
CA GLN A 405 4.26 -19.28 -7.26
C GLN A 405 3.86 -19.99 -5.96
N GLY A 406 2.59 -20.36 -5.86
CA GLY A 406 2.04 -21.22 -4.81
C GLY A 406 1.99 -22.66 -5.26
#